data_AF-A0A2E0BQV3-F1
#
_entry.id   AF-A0A2E0BQV3-F1
#
_cell.length_a   1.000
_cell.length_b   1.000
_cell.length_c   1.000
_cell.angle_alpha   90.00
_cell.angle_beta   90.00
_cell.angle_gamma   90.00
#
_symmetry.space_group_name_H-M   'P 1'
#
loop_
_entity.id
_entity.type
_entity.pdbx_description
1 polymer ?
#
loop_
_entity_poly.entity_id
_entity_poly.type
_entity_poly.pdbx_seq_one_letter_code
_entity_poly.pdbx_strand_id
1 'polypeptide(L)'
;MSVDHVNFDNVKEAIRDKRWDELEDLFDQTIAVEKYLDGNITVEGNTVHYGLEEVHGHVVDRILEFMRDGLPHEPLVKFLDKLLLNPSRRSVEELYRFLEHKNMPLTPNGNFLAYKGVTSDFKDHYSRQFNNSVGEVLEMPRRNVCDDANVGCSYGFHAGSYEYAKGYTHGGGNLMLVEINPADVVSVPHDCNCQKLRTTKYKVVAHHETIEKPLEEALVDEYGQWDDIDDGCYDMDEDEGRDYLYDEDGMD
;
A
#
# COMPACT_ATOMS: atom_id res chain seq x y z
N MET A 1 20.22 12.65 12.65
CA MET A 1 20.55 13.91 11.94
C MET A 1 19.79 15.01 12.65
N SER A 2 20.41 16.19 12.80
CA SER A 2 19.97 17.31 13.63
C SER A 2 18.52 17.67 13.36
N VAL A 3 17.69 17.69 14.40
CA VAL A 3 16.38 18.34 14.35
C VAL A 3 16.69 19.84 14.43
N ASP A 4 17.01 20.44 13.29
CA ASP A 4 17.19 21.87 13.20
C ASP A 4 15.81 22.51 13.34
N HIS A 5 15.53 22.92 14.58
CA HIS A 5 14.36 23.69 14.94
C HIS A 5 14.37 24.99 14.14
N VAL A 6 13.39 25.15 13.24
CA VAL A 6 13.09 26.43 12.54
C VAL A 6 13.01 27.59 13.54
N ASN A 7 12.55 27.32 14.76
CA ASN A 7 12.46 28.30 15.83
C ASN A 7 13.81 28.62 16.51
N PHE A 8 14.77 27.69 16.54
CA PHE A 8 16.04 27.88 17.23
C PHE A 8 16.97 28.86 16.51
N ASP A 9 16.96 28.86 15.17
CA ASP A 9 17.72 29.84 14.39
C ASP A 9 17.08 31.23 14.45
N ASN A 10 15.74 31.32 14.45
CA ASN A 10 15.02 32.58 14.68
C ASN A 10 15.28 33.14 16.10
N VAL A 11 15.35 32.27 17.13
CA VAL A 11 15.72 32.66 18.50
C VAL A 11 17.17 33.14 18.57
N LYS A 12 18.12 32.45 17.90
CA LYS A 12 19.51 32.92 17.83
C LYS A 12 19.63 34.28 17.14
N GLU A 13 18.88 34.51 16.07
CA GLU A 13 18.84 35.80 15.39
C GLU A 13 18.23 36.89 16.26
N ALA A 14 17.11 36.62 16.94
CA ALA A 14 16.49 37.57 17.87
C ALA A 14 17.43 37.93 19.04
N ILE A 15 18.18 36.97 19.59
CA ILE A 15 19.22 37.20 20.60
C ILE A 15 20.37 38.03 20.03
N ARG A 16 20.84 37.72 18.81
CA ARG A 16 21.93 38.45 18.15
C ARG A 16 21.55 39.91 17.87
N ASP A 17 20.32 40.14 17.44
CA ASP A 17 19.79 41.45 17.06
C ASP A 17 19.18 42.22 18.25
N LYS A 18 19.25 41.64 19.46
CA LYS A 18 18.75 42.24 20.71
C LYS A 18 17.26 42.58 20.66
N ARG A 19 16.48 41.81 19.89
CA ARG A 19 15.01 41.92 19.81
C ARG A 19 14.39 41.13 20.96
N TRP A 20 14.62 41.62 22.20
CA TRP A 20 14.22 40.91 23.41
C TRP A 20 12.70 40.80 23.55
N ASP A 21 11.96 41.77 23.01
CA ASP A 21 10.50 41.81 23.05
C ASP A 21 9.86 40.73 22.15
N GLU A 22 10.57 40.28 21.11
CA GLU A 22 10.12 39.20 20.20
C GLU A 22 10.45 37.80 20.74
N LEU A 23 11.34 37.70 21.74
CA LEU A 23 11.70 36.40 22.30
C LEU A 23 10.55 35.76 23.06
N GLU A 24 9.73 36.55 23.74
CA GLU A 24 8.57 36.02 24.47
C GLU A 24 7.61 35.35 23.48
N ASP A 25 7.30 36.01 22.36
CA ASP A 25 6.48 35.44 21.27
C ASP A 25 7.15 34.27 20.54
N LEU A 26 8.48 34.25 20.39
CA LEU A 26 9.21 33.13 19.78
C LEU A 26 9.27 31.90 20.70
N PHE A 27 9.37 32.13 22.02
CA PHE A 27 9.22 31.08 23.02
C PHE A 27 7.76 30.65 23.16
N ASP A 28 6.80 31.56 23.00
CA ASP A 28 5.37 31.23 22.98
C ASP A 28 5.02 30.48 21.70
N GLN A 29 5.66 30.76 20.55
CA GLN A 29 5.62 29.96 19.31
C GLN A 29 6.18 28.53 19.48
N THR A 30 6.84 28.25 20.60
CA THR A 30 6.88 26.90 21.17
C THR A 30 5.50 26.59 21.79
N ILE A 31 4.41 26.86 21.04
CA ILE A 31 3.03 26.77 21.52
C ILE A 31 2.87 25.30 21.88
N ALA A 32 2.99 25.03 23.17
CA ALA A 32 2.47 23.84 23.77
C ALA A 32 1.04 23.77 23.24
N VAL A 33 0.75 22.76 22.41
CA VAL A 33 -0.57 22.57 21.82
C VAL A 33 -1.58 22.83 22.93
N GLU A 34 -2.36 23.92 22.83
CA GLU A 34 -3.39 24.24 23.80
C GLU A 34 -4.24 22.98 23.94
N LYS A 35 -4.47 22.56 25.19
CA LYS A 35 -5.02 21.24 25.51
C LYS A 35 -6.15 20.85 24.55
N TYR A 36 -5.86 19.90 23.66
CA TYR A 36 -6.82 19.41 22.68
C TYR A 36 -7.45 18.12 23.19
N LEU A 37 -8.76 17.99 23.05
CA LEU A 37 -9.49 16.76 23.40
C LEU A 37 -10.43 16.38 22.28
N ASP A 38 -10.33 15.12 21.83
CA ASP A 38 -11.28 14.50 20.91
C ASP A 38 -11.45 13.03 21.26
N GLY A 39 -12.62 12.68 21.78
CA GLY A 39 -12.92 11.32 22.25
C GLY A 39 -11.95 10.88 23.35
N ASN A 40 -11.18 9.82 23.07
CA ASN A 40 -10.19 9.26 23.98
C ASN A 40 -8.81 9.92 23.84
N ILE A 41 -8.61 10.79 22.85
CA ILE A 41 -7.32 11.43 22.59
C ILE A 41 -7.24 12.76 23.31
N THR A 42 -6.15 12.95 24.05
CA THR A 42 -5.79 14.21 24.68
C THR A 42 -4.40 14.62 24.22
N VAL A 43 -4.22 15.84 23.74
CA VAL A 43 -2.91 16.40 23.41
C VAL A 43 -2.58 17.49 24.44
N GLU A 44 -1.49 17.30 25.17
CA GLU A 44 -0.99 18.24 26.19
C GLU A 44 0.46 18.59 25.87
N GLY A 45 0.67 19.82 25.37
CA GLY A 45 2.00 20.27 24.96
C GLY A 45 2.55 19.47 23.79
N ASN A 46 3.52 18.60 24.05
CA ASN A 46 4.14 17.76 23.03
C ASN A 46 3.88 16.25 23.24
N THR A 47 2.91 15.93 24.08
CA THR A 47 2.56 14.56 24.43
C THR A 47 1.12 14.27 24.03
N VAL A 48 0.90 13.11 23.40
CA VAL A 48 -0.43 12.62 23.03
C VAL A 48 -0.77 11.44 23.92
N HIS A 49 -1.94 11.50 24.54
CA HIS A 49 -2.48 10.45 25.40
C HIS A 49 -3.71 9.82 24.77
N TYR A 50 -3.87 8.52 24.96
CA TYR A 50 -5.11 7.79 24.71
C TYR A 50 -5.66 7.27 26.04
N GLY A 51 -6.72 7.89 26.54
CA GLY A 51 -7.18 7.69 27.91
C GLY A 51 -6.12 8.15 28.92
N LEU A 52 -5.53 7.21 29.65
CA LEU A 52 -4.47 7.47 30.64
C LEU A 52 -3.06 7.09 30.13
N GLU A 53 -2.98 6.48 28.96
CA GLU A 53 -1.73 5.96 28.42
C GLU A 53 -1.12 6.97 27.46
N GLU A 54 0.18 7.23 27.59
CA GLU A 54 0.95 8.01 26.63
C GLU A 54 1.18 7.17 25.36
N VAL A 55 0.95 7.78 24.19
CA VAL A 55 1.09 7.13 22.89
C VAL A 55 2.22 7.80 22.11
N HIS A 56 3.03 6.99 21.45
CA HIS A 56 4.15 7.43 20.64
C HIS A 56 4.08 6.80 19.24
N GLY A 57 4.78 7.41 18.28
CA GLY A 57 4.97 6.88 16.93
C GLY A 57 4.75 7.95 15.87
N HIS A 58 5.04 7.61 14.62
CA HIS A 58 5.03 8.57 13.51
C HIS A 58 3.69 9.30 13.29
N VAL A 59 2.56 8.64 13.59
CA VAL A 59 1.24 9.28 13.51
C VAL A 59 1.09 10.38 14.58
N VAL A 60 1.60 10.14 15.79
CA VAL A 60 1.61 11.14 16.87
C VAL A 60 2.50 12.32 16.50
N ASP A 61 3.69 12.05 15.98
CA ASP A 61 4.61 13.10 15.54
C ASP A 61 3.96 13.98 14.45
N ARG A 62 3.26 13.36 13.51
CA ARG A 62 2.52 14.05 12.44
C ARG A 62 1.32 14.83 12.94
N ILE A 63 0.60 14.34 13.96
CA ILE A 63 -0.48 15.10 14.62
C ILE A 63 0.10 16.37 15.22
N LEU A 64 1.17 16.25 16.01
CA LEU A 64 1.80 17.38 16.68
C LEU A 64 2.37 18.38 15.67
N GLU A 65 3.00 17.92 14.59
CA GLU A 65 3.46 18.76 13.48
C GLU A 65 2.30 19.55 12.86
N PHE A 66 1.21 18.87 12.48
CA PHE A 66 0.05 19.53 11.87
C PHE A 66 -0.59 20.55 12.82
N MET A 67 -0.67 20.24 14.11
CA MET A 67 -1.20 21.18 15.11
C MET A 67 -0.30 22.40 15.28
N ARG A 68 1.03 22.22 15.34
CA ARG A 68 2.00 23.32 15.43
C ARG A 68 1.97 24.22 14.21
N ASP A 69 1.78 23.64 13.02
CA ASP A 69 1.71 24.37 11.76
C ASP A 69 0.32 24.98 11.47
N GLY A 70 -0.66 24.79 12.37
CA GLY A 70 -2.04 25.25 12.17
C GLY A 70 -2.75 24.55 11.01
N LEU A 71 -2.31 23.35 10.64
CA LEU A 71 -2.89 22.53 9.57
C LEU A 71 -4.06 21.67 10.09
N PRO A 72 -4.96 21.22 9.18
CA PRO A 72 -6.05 20.32 9.54
C PRO A 72 -5.56 18.97 10.07
N HIS A 73 -5.71 18.74 11.37
CA HIS A 73 -5.17 17.58 12.10
C HIS A 73 -6.27 16.59 12.54
N GLU A 74 -7.55 16.95 12.44
CA GLU A 74 -8.68 16.15 12.88
C GLU A 74 -8.74 14.77 12.19
N PRO A 75 -8.43 14.63 10.89
CA PRO A 75 -8.36 13.31 10.26
C PRO A 75 -7.29 12.40 10.86
N LEU A 76 -6.14 12.97 11.29
CA LEU A 76 -5.04 12.22 11.91
C LEU A 76 -5.42 11.75 13.31
N VAL A 77 -6.07 12.62 14.10
CA VAL A 77 -6.60 12.28 15.43
C VAL A 77 -7.62 11.15 15.33
N LYS A 78 -8.61 11.26 14.43
CA LYS A 78 -9.61 10.19 14.22
C LYS A 78 -8.99 8.88 13.72
N PHE A 79 -7.94 8.99 12.91
CA PHE A 79 -7.18 7.83 12.47
C PHE A 79 -6.50 7.13 13.66
N LEU A 80 -5.86 7.90 14.55
CA LEU A 80 -5.23 7.37 15.75
C LEU A 80 -6.26 6.69 16.68
N ASP A 81 -7.42 7.30 16.89
CA ASP A 81 -8.49 6.73 17.72
C ASP A 81 -8.93 5.36 17.17
N LYS A 82 -9.22 5.30 15.86
CA LYS A 82 -9.58 4.05 15.19
C LYS A 82 -8.45 3.02 15.17
N LEU A 83 -7.20 3.46 15.05
CA LEU A 83 -6.05 2.57 15.09
C LEU A 83 -5.94 1.89 16.45
N LEU A 84 -6.13 2.63 17.54
CA LEU A 84 -6.05 2.11 18.90
C LEU A 84 -7.28 1.26 19.30
N LEU A 85 -8.37 1.31 18.52
CA LEU A 85 -9.46 0.34 18.60
C LEU A 85 -9.14 -1.03 17.95
N ASN A 86 -8.02 -1.15 17.24
CA ASN A 86 -7.62 -2.43 16.66
C ASN A 86 -7.29 -3.44 17.79
N PRO A 87 -7.91 -4.63 17.82
CA PRO A 87 -7.71 -5.60 18.90
C PRO A 87 -6.30 -6.21 18.90
N SER A 88 -5.53 -6.05 17.83
CA SER A 88 -4.18 -6.61 17.69
C SER A 88 -3.13 -5.52 17.88
N ARG A 89 -2.45 -5.54 19.04
CA ARG A 89 -1.29 -4.68 19.31
C ARG A 89 -0.21 -4.81 18.23
N ARG A 90 0.03 -6.03 17.74
CA ARG A 90 0.98 -6.26 16.63
C ARG A 90 0.55 -5.51 15.36
N SER A 91 -0.73 -5.59 15.01
CA SER A 91 -1.25 -4.89 13.83
C SER A 91 -1.16 -3.37 13.97
N VAL A 92 -1.32 -2.84 15.19
CA VAL A 92 -1.14 -1.42 15.48
C VAL A 92 0.32 -1.01 15.20
N GLU A 93 1.28 -1.73 15.78
CA GLU A 93 2.72 -1.49 15.58
C GLU A 93 3.14 -1.62 14.11
N GLU A 94 2.63 -2.63 13.41
CA GLU A 94 2.87 -2.88 11.98
C GLU A 94 2.31 -1.77 11.09
N LEU A 95 1.08 -1.30 11.37
CA LEU A 95 0.43 -0.26 10.57
C LEU A 95 1.08 1.11 10.78
N TYR A 96 1.62 1.39 11.97
CA TYR A 96 2.45 2.58 12.18
C TYR A 96 3.64 2.62 11.21
N ARG A 97 4.39 1.52 11.11
CA ARG A 97 5.54 1.40 10.19
C ARG A 97 5.13 1.44 8.72
N PHE A 98 3.99 0.85 8.37
CA PHE A 98 3.46 0.90 7.01
C PHE A 98 3.24 2.35 6.55
N LEU A 99 2.71 3.20 7.42
CA LEU A 99 2.42 4.59 7.11
C LEU A 99 3.65 5.50 7.09
N GLU A 100 4.72 5.17 7.84
CA GLU A 100 6.02 5.86 7.73
C GLU A 100 6.60 5.78 6.31
N HIS A 101 6.37 4.66 5.62
CA HIS A 101 6.94 4.41 4.30
C HIS A 101 6.00 4.75 3.13
N LYS A 102 4.72 4.97 3.41
CA LYS A 102 3.68 5.13 2.39
C LYS A 102 2.76 6.27 2.78
N ASN A 103 2.85 7.38 2.05
CA ASN A 103 1.93 8.52 2.17
C ASN A 103 0.53 8.13 1.65
N MET A 104 -0.21 7.36 2.44
CA MET A 104 -1.59 7.00 2.14
C MET A 104 -2.52 8.14 2.55
N PRO A 105 -3.36 8.66 1.63
CA PRO A 105 -4.29 9.73 1.97
C PRO A 105 -5.29 9.30 3.05
N LEU A 106 -5.48 10.15 4.05
CA LEU A 106 -6.53 9.97 5.06
C LEU A 106 -7.84 10.60 4.59
N THR A 107 -8.93 9.95 4.95
CA THR A 107 -10.29 10.48 4.79
C THR A 107 -10.65 11.37 5.99
N PRO A 108 -11.63 12.28 5.86
CA PRO A 108 -12.08 13.14 6.97
C PRO A 108 -12.55 12.40 8.23
N ASN A 109 -12.88 11.10 8.08
CA ASN A 109 -13.35 10.25 9.16
C ASN A 109 -12.22 9.42 9.80
N GLY A 110 -10.96 9.60 9.42
CA GLY A 110 -9.84 8.82 9.96
C GLY A 110 -9.67 7.41 9.39
N ASN A 111 -10.34 7.08 8.29
CA ASN A 111 -9.96 5.93 7.47
C ASN A 111 -8.83 6.34 6.50
N PHE A 112 -8.16 5.37 5.87
CA PHE A 112 -7.14 5.64 4.85
C PHE A 112 -7.48 4.98 3.52
N LEU A 113 -6.94 5.54 2.44
CA LEU A 113 -7.12 5.04 1.09
C LEU A 113 -5.96 4.13 0.69
N ALA A 114 -6.28 3.03 0.00
CA ALA A 114 -5.32 2.09 -0.55
C ALA A 114 -5.74 1.60 -1.94
N TYR A 115 -4.85 0.90 -2.63
CA TYR A 115 -5.09 0.35 -3.95
C TYR A 115 -5.33 -1.15 -3.90
N LYS A 116 -6.20 -1.62 -4.79
CA LYS A 116 -6.50 -3.04 -4.96
C LYS A 116 -6.60 -3.40 -6.45
N GLY A 117 -5.73 -4.29 -6.90
CA GLY A 117 -5.85 -4.91 -8.23
C GLY A 117 -6.94 -5.97 -8.25
N VAL A 118 -7.81 -5.91 -9.25
CA VAL A 118 -8.89 -6.86 -9.51
C VAL A 118 -8.95 -7.18 -11.00
N THR A 119 -9.68 -8.23 -11.37
CA THR A 119 -9.83 -8.61 -12.77
C THR A 119 -10.74 -7.65 -13.55
N SER A 120 -10.80 -7.85 -14.87
CA SER A 120 -11.62 -7.06 -15.79
C SER A 120 -13.11 -7.01 -15.42
N ASP A 121 -13.63 -8.10 -14.85
CA ASP A 121 -15.00 -8.23 -14.31
C ASP A 121 -15.13 -7.85 -12.82
N PHE A 122 -14.17 -7.09 -12.28
CA PHE A 122 -14.14 -6.58 -10.90
C PHE A 122 -14.10 -7.65 -9.80
N LYS A 123 -13.70 -8.88 -10.12
CA LYS A 123 -13.57 -9.96 -9.15
C LYS A 123 -12.15 -10.03 -8.57
N ASP A 124 -12.01 -10.56 -7.36
CA ASP A 124 -10.69 -10.84 -6.82
C ASP A 124 -9.97 -11.93 -7.65
N HIS A 125 -8.63 -11.86 -7.70
CA HIS A 125 -7.84 -12.74 -8.56
C HIS A 125 -7.86 -14.21 -8.14
N TYR A 126 -7.93 -14.49 -6.83
CA TYR A 126 -7.75 -15.85 -6.33
C TYR A 126 -9.06 -16.63 -6.23
N SER A 127 -10.05 -16.13 -5.48
CA SER A 127 -11.30 -16.85 -5.26
C SER A 127 -12.31 -16.63 -6.40
N ARG A 128 -12.21 -15.50 -7.11
CA ARG A 128 -13.20 -15.03 -8.10
C ARG A 128 -14.61 -14.79 -7.52
N GLN A 129 -14.78 -14.85 -6.20
CA GLN A 129 -16.09 -14.80 -5.55
C GLN A 129 -16.50 -13.35 -5.24
N PHE A 130 -15.54 -12.54 -4.82
CA PHE A 130 -15.80 -11.23 -4.25
C PHE A 130 -15.90 -10.15 -5.33
N ASN A 131 -17.06 -9.47 -5.39
CA ASN A 131 -17.23 -8.33 -6.28
C ASN A 131 -16.60 -7.07 -5.68
N ASN A 132 -15.80 -6.36 -6.48
CA ASN A 132 -15.11 -5.13 -6.10
C ASN A 132 -15.55 -3.97 -7.00
N SER A 133 -16.81 -3.96 -7.47
CA SER A 133 -17.38 -2.78 -8.11
C SER A 133 -17.42 -1.59 -7.14
N VAL A 134 -17.42 -0.37 -7.68
CA VAL A 134 -17.51 0.85 -6.87
C VAL A 134 -18.79 0.83 -6.02
N GLY A 135 -18.66 1.15 -4.74
CA GLY A 135 -19.74 1.15 -3.75
C GLY A 135 -19.82 -0.13 -2.91
N GLU A 136 -19.21 -1.22 -3.35
CA GLU A 136 -19.22 -2.49 -2.62
C GLU A 136 -18.45 -2.38 -1.29
N VAL A 137 -18.99 -3.05 -0.26
CA VAL A 137 -18.35 -3.20 1.05
C VAL A 137 -18.09 -4.68 1.25
N LEU A 138 -16.80 -5.02 1.39
CA LEU A 138 -16.36 -6.39 1.56
C LEU A 138 -15.95 -6.59 3.00
N GLU A 139 -16.41 -7.68 3.61
CA GLU A 139 -16.19 -7.99 5.01
C GLU A 139 -16.06 -9.50 5.23
N MET A 140 -15.14 -9.91 6.10
CA MET A 140 -15.03 -11.27 6.59
C MET A 140 -14.67 -11.32 8.08
N PRO A 141 -15.01 -12.40 8.80
CA PRO A 141 -14.61 -12.55 10.19
C PRO A 141 -13.09 -12.46 10.38
N ARG A 142 -12.61 -11.67 11.36
CA ARG A 142 -11.18 -11.51 11.65
C ARG A 142 -10.43 -12.82 11.82
N ARG A 143 -11.06 -13.81 12.46
CA ARG A 143 -10.49 -15.16 12.66
C ARG A 143 -10.16 -15.90 11.37
N ASN A 144 -10.72 -15.48 10.24
CA ASN A 144 -10.42 -16.08 8.94
C ASN A 144 -9.19 -15.45 8.30
N VAL A 145 -8.82 -14.22 8.67
CA VAL A 145 -7.68 -13.50 8.09
C VAL A 145 -6.39 -13.95 8.78
N CYS A 146 -5.37 -14.27 7.99
CA CYS A 146 -4.06 -14.65 8.51
C CYS A 146 -3.34 -13.46 9.13
N ASP A 147 -3.08 -13.59 10.42
CA ASP A 147 -2.45 -12.56 11.22
C ASP A 147 -0.92 -12.67 11.23
N ASP A 148 -0.34 -13.82 10.87
CA ASP A 148 1.11 -13.98 10.73
C ASP A 148 1.68 -13.12 9.58
N ALA A 149 2.46 -12.09 9.95
CA ALA A 149 3.14 -11.17 9.02
C ALA A 149 4.38 -11.78 8.35
N ASN A 150 4.87 -12.93 8.83
CA ASN A 150 5.98 -13.65 8.19
C ASN A 150 5.51 -14.47 6.98
N VAL A 151 4.22 -14.79 6.92
CA VAL A 151 3.63 -15.37 5.71
C VAL A 151 3.36 -14.24 4.75
N GLY A 152 3.81 -14.35 3.50
CA GLY A 152 3.64 -13.31 2.49
C GLY A 152 2.26 -13.30 1.85
N CYS A 153 1.90 -14.38 1.17
CA CYS A 153 0.60 -14.58 0.56
C CYS A 153 -0.22 -15.53 1.44
N SER A 154 -1.32 -15.05 2.02
CA SER A 154 -2.19 -15.85 2.88
C SER A 154 -3.64 -15.38 2.81
N TYR A 155 -4.55 -16.09 3.46
CA TYR A 155 -5.96 -15.76 3.41
C TYR A 155 -6.26 -14.40 4.07
N GLY A 156 -7.05 -13.58 3.39
CA GLY A 156 -7.41 -12.24 3.82
C GLY A 156 -7.64 -11.32 2.63
N PHE A 157 -8.29 -10.19 2.88
CA PHE A 157 -8.37 -9.17 1.86
C PHE A 157 -7.08 -8.36 1.80
N HIS A 158 -6.46 -8.36 0.63
CA HIS A 158 -5.27 -7.56 0.36
C HIS A 158 -5.60 -6.23 -0.29
N ALA A 159 -4.91 -5.19 0.17
CA ALA A 159 -4.79 -3.87 -0.43
C ALA A 159 -3.37 -3.34 -0.14
N GLY A 160 -2.92 -2.33 -0.87
CA GLY A 160 -1.55 -1.85 -0.73
C GLY A 160 -1.25 -0.57 -1.49
N SER A 161 0.03 -0.34 -1.74
CA SER A 161 0.49 0.77 -2.58
C SER A 161 0.03 0.60 -4.02
N TYR A 162 0.10 1.69 -4.79
CA TYR A 162 -0.24 1.70 -6.20
C TYR A 162 0.58 0.67 -6.98
N GLU A 163 1.89 0.62 -6.77
CA GLU A 163 2.82 -0.27 -7.47
C GLU A 163 2.52 -1.74 -7.17
N TYR A 164 2.29 -2.06 -5.90
CA TYR A 164 1.93 -3.41 -5.49
C TYR A 164 0.62 -3.87 -6.14
N ALA A 165 -0.41 -3.03 -6.07
CA ALA A 165 -1.72 -3.37 -6.61
C ALA A 165 -1.74 -3.43 -8.15
N LYS A 166 -1.01 -2.53 -8.83
CA LYS A 166 -0.78 -2.57 -10.29
C LYS A 166 -0.05 -3.85 -10.72
N GLY A 167 0.79 -4.39 -9.83
CA GLY A 167 1.37 -5.72 -9.87
C GLY A 167 0.41 -6.84 -10.28
N TYR A 168 -0.84 -6.77 -9.85
CA TYR A 168 -1.84 -7.82 -10.07
C TYR A 168 -2.65 -7.64 -11.36
N THR A 169 -2.52 -6.49 -12.01
CA THR A 169 -3.32 -6.12 -13.19
C THR A 169 -2.53 -6.21 -14.50
N HIS A 170 -1.28 -6.72 -14.49
CA HIS A 170 -0.41 -6.80 -15.67
C HIS A 170 -1.00 -7.59 -16.87
N GLY A 171 -1.89 -8.55 -16.61
CA GLY A 171 -2.54 -9.36 -17.65
C GLY A 171 -3.89 -8.82 -18.14
N GLY A 172 -4.21 -7.56 -17.80
CA GLY A 172 -5.53 -6.97 -17.99
C GLY A 172 -6.36 -7.03 -16.72
N GLY A 173 -6.96 -5.91 -16.33
CA GLY A 173 -7.74 -5.80 -15.10
C GLY A 173 -8.07 -4.37 -14.70
N ASN A 174 -8.46 -4.18 -13.45
CA ASN A 174 -8.82 -2.88 -12.91
C ASN A 174 -8.07 -2.60 -11.60
N LEU A 175 -7.61 -1.38 -11.46
CA LEU A 175 -7.09 -0.86 -10.22
C LEU A 175 -8.20 -0.09 -9.50
N MET A 176 -8.51 -0.52 -8.29
CA MET A 176 -9.56 0.07 -7.46
C MET A 176 -8.95 0.87 -6.32
N LEU A 177 -9.62 1.97 -5.96
CA LEU A 177 -9.34 2.71 -4.74
C LEU A 177 -10.28 2.21 -3.64
N VAL A 178 -9.71 1.82 -2.51
CA VAL A 178 -10.44 1.27 -1.37
C VAL A 178 -10.21 2.10 -0.11
N GLU A 179 -11.25 2.29 0.67
CA GLU A 179 -11.21 2.93 1.98
C GLU A 179 -11.20 1.87 3.08
N ILE A 180 -10.23 1.98 4.00
CA ILE A 180 -9.96 0.99 5.04
C ILE A 180 -9.95 1.67 6.40
N ASN A 181 -10.66 1.07 7.36
CA ASN A 181 -10.59 1.47 8.76
C ASN A 181 -9.34 0.81 9.41
N PRO A 182 -8.46 1.57 10.08
CA PRO A 182 -7.28 0.98 10.72
C PRO A 182 -7.62 -0.06 11.81
N ALA A 183 -8.82 -0.05 12.40
CA ALA A 183 -9.28 -1.10 13.31
C ALA A 183 -9.47 -2.48 12.64
N ASP A 184 -9.69 -2.49 11.32
CA ASP A 184 -9.95 -3.69 10.51
C ASP A 184 -8.66 -4.33 9.95
N VAL A 185 -7.52 -3.65 10.06
CA VAL A 185 -6.22 -4.18 9.60
C VAL A 185 -5.76 -5.31 10.51
N VAL A 186 -5.30 -6.41 9.91
CA VAL A 186 -4.95 -7.65 10.63
C VAL A 186 -3.45 -7.87 10.69
N SER A 187 -2.76 -7.63 9.58
CA SER A 187 -1.31 -7.73 9.49
C SER A 187 -0.75 -6.93 8.31
N VAL A 188 0.50 -6.53 8.41
CA VAL A 188 1.30 -5.93 7.33
C VAL A 188 2.48 -6.86 7.03
N PRO A 189 2.39 -7.70 5.99
CA PRO A 189 3.43 -8.66 5.67
C PRO A 189 4.80 -8.03 5.35
N HIS A 190 5.88 -8.68 5.80
CA HIS A 190 7.25 -8.19 5.61
C HIS A 190 7.84 -8.47 4.21
N ASP A 191 7.28 -9.45 3.49
CA ASP A 191 7.81 -10.02 2.23
C ASP A 191 7.85 -9.04 1.04
N CYS A 192 7.19 -7.90 1.16
CA CYS A 192 7.00 -6.95 0.06
C CYS A 192 7.40 -5.53 0.45
N ASN A 193 8.40 -5.35 1.31
CA ASN A 193 8.82 -4.04 1.83
C ASN A 193 7.65 -3.24 2.42
N CYS A 194 6.74 -3.94 3.13
CA CYS A 194 5.52 -3.36 3.68
C CYS A 194 4.70 -2.60 2.63
N GLN A 195 4.54 -3.14 1.42
CA GLN A 195 3.70 -2.52 0.37
C GLN A 195 2.26 -3.00 0.37
N LYS A 196 1.94 -4.05 1.12
CA LYS A 196 0.58 -4.59 1.26
C LYS A 196 0.19 -4.73 2.72
N LEU A 197 -1.11 -4.79 2.94
CA LEU A 197 -1.71 -5.16 4.22
C LEU A 197 -2.81 -6.19 4.01
N ARG A 198 -3.20 -6.84 5.11
CA ARG A 198 -4.41 -7.67 5.20
C ARG A 198 -5.43 -6.97 6.06
N THR A 199 -6.69 -6.94 5.61
CA THR A 199 -7.81 -6.36 6.33
C THR A 199 -9.00 -7.32 6.38
N THR A 200 -9.84 -7.18 7.40
CA THR A 200 -11.15 -7.83 7.48
C THR A 200 -12.20 -7.15 6.64
N LYS A 201 -12.06 -5.83 6.45
CA LYS A 201 -13.10 -4.99 5.84
C LYS A 201 -12.52 -3.82 5.05
N TYR A 202 -13.18 -3.49 3.95
CA TYR A 202 -12.95 -2.26 3.19
C TYR A 202 -14.15 -1.91 2.33
N LYS A 203 -14.22 -0.66 1.89
CA LYS A 203 -15.18 -0.17 0.92
C LYS A 203 -14.48 0.20 -0.37
N VAL A 204 -15.01 -0.21 -1.52
CA VAL A 204 -14.54 0.26 -2.82
C VAL A 204 -15.13 1.65 -3.07
N VAL A 205 -14.28 2.67 -3.17
CA VAL A 205 -14.73 4.07 -3.25
C VAL A 205 -14.60 4.65 -4.66
N ALA A 206 -13.67 4.15 -5.47
CA ALA A 206 -13.52 4.59 -6.85
C ALA A 206 -12.86 3.51 -7.71
N HIS A 207 -13.15 3.57 -9.01
CA HIS A 207 -12.34 2.94 -10.05
C HIS A 207 -11.22 3.91 -10.41
N HIS A 208 -9.96 3.45 -10.34
CA HIS A 208 -8.81 4.32 -10.56
C HIS A 208 -8.29 4.22 -12.00
N GLU A 209 -8.07 3.01 -12.50
CA GLU A 209 -7.50 2.76 -13.83
C GLU A 209 -7.97 1.39 -14.34
N THR A 210 -8.27 1.26 -15.63
CA THR A 210 -8.36 -0.03 -16.32
C THR A 210 -7.04 -0.27 -17.03
N ILE A 211 -6.44 -1.43 -16.81
CA ILE A 211 -5.23 -1.84 -17.51
C ILE A 211 -5.65 -2.84 -18.58
N GLU A 212 -5.38 -2.50 -19.83
CA GLU A 212 -5.68 -3.36 -20.96
C GLU A 212 -4.69 -4.53 -21.01
N LYS A 213 -5.17 -5.70 -21.42
CA LYS A 213 -4.29 -6.82 -21.70
C LYS A 213 -3.44 -6.43 -22.92
N PRO A 214 -2.09 -6.55 -22.86
CA PRO A 214 -1.28 -6.39 -24.06
C PRO A 214 -1.84 -7.29 -25.17
N LEU A 215 -1.96 -6.75 -26.39
CA LEU A 215 -2.30 -7.58 -27.55
C LEU A 215 -1.30 -8.73 -27.56
N GLU A 216 -1.81 -9.97 -27.49
CA GLU A 216 -0.97 -11.12 -27.83
C GLU A 216 -0.50 -10.85 -29.25
N GLU A 217 0.82 -10.85 -29.48
CA GLU A 217 1.37 -10.84 -30.83
C GLU A 217 0.70 -11.99 -31.56
N ALA A 218 -0.30 -11.68 -32.40
CA ALA A 218 -0.85 -12.65 -33.31
C ALA A 218 0.36 -13.12 -34.11
N LEU A 219 0.70 -14.41 -33.96
CA LEU A 219 1.58 -15.07 -34.92
C LEU A 219 0.95 -14.78 -36.28
N VAL A 220 1.60 -13.90 -37.05
CA VAL A 220 1.18 -13.57 -38.39
C VAL A 220 1.63 -14.73 -39.26
N ASP A 221 0.92 -15.84 -39.17
CA ASP A 221 1.18 -17.06 -39.94
C ASP A 221 0.61 -16.99 -41.37
N GLU A 222 0.24 -15.82 -41.86
CA GLU A 222 -0.35 -15.70 -43.18
C GLU A 222 0.00 -14.36 -43.87
N TYR A 223 1.27 -14.21 -44.26
CA TYR A 223 1.57 -13.49 -45.50
C TYR A 223 1.77 -14.52 -46.60
N GLY A 224 0.84 -14.49 -47.55
CA GLY A 224 0.61 -15.56 -48.51
C GLY A 224 1.74 -15.84 -49.48
N GLN A 225 1.70 -17.08 -49.95
CA GLN A 225 2.13 -17.54 -51.28
C GLN A 225 2.29 -16.39 -52.29
N TRP A 226 3.54 -16.19 -52.71
CA TRP A 226 3.85 -15.72 -54.05
C TRP A 226 4.77 -16.75 -54.67
N ASP A 227 4.19 -17.52 -55.59
CA ASP A 227 4.90 -18.45 -56.46
C ASP A 227 5.85 -17.69 -57.41
N ASP A 228 7.00 -18.31 -57.62
CA ASP A 228 7.92 -18.26 -58.78
C ASP A 228 8.59 -16.93 -59.18
N ILE A 229 9.92 -16.84 -58.98
CA ILE A 229 10.91 -16.74 -60.08
C ILE A 229 12.23 -17.47 -59.70
N ASP A 230 12.51 -18.49 -60.50
CA ASP A 230 13.73 -19.22 -60.83
C ASP A 230 15.02 -18.38 -60.96
N ASP A 231 16.13 -18.77 -60.30
CA ASP A 231 17.45 -18.94 -60.95
C ASP A 231 18.51 -19.58 -60.00
N GLY A 232 18.82 -20.86 -60.24
CA GLY A 232 20.19 -21.33 -60.48
C GLY A 232 21.27 -21.43 -59.38
N CYS A 233 21.53 -22.68 -58.96
CA CYS A 233 22.85 -23.35 -58.74
C CYS A 233 23.62 -23.02 -57.43
N TYR A 234 24.12 -23.95 -56.60
CA TYR A 234 24.79 -25.25 -56.84
C TYR A 234 24.76 -26.19 -55.59
N ASP A 235 24.59 -27.50 -55.83
CA ASP A 235 25.33 -28.70 -55.33
C ASP A 235 26.17 -28.60 -54.03
N MET A 236 26.34 -29.59 -53.14
CA MET A 236 25.94 -30.98 -52.84
C MET A 236 26.27 -31.14 -51.32
N ASP A 237 25.65 -32.00 -50.51
CA ASP A 237 26.10 -33.39 -50.32
C ASP A 237 25.12 -34.13 -49.37
N GLU A 238 24.88 -35.37 -49.78
CA GLU A 238 24.15 -36.49 -49.15
C GLU A 238 24.70 -36.81 -47.74
N ASP A 239 23.96 -37.41 -46.80
CA ASP A 239 23.73 -38.85 -46.81
C ASP A 239 22.62 -39.29 -45.83
N GLU A 240 21.95 -40.34 -46.26
CA GLU A 240 20.71 -40.98 -45.81
C GLU A 240 20.94 -41.78 -44.50
N GLY A 241 19.98 -41.90 -43.59
CA GLY A 241 18.86 -42.83 -43.72
C GLY A 241 19.20 -44.22 -43.17
N ARG A 242 18.55 -44.65 -42.07
CA ARG A 242 17.79 -45.91 -42.02
C ARG A 242 17.15 -46.19 -40.66
N ASP A 243 15.95 -46.72 -40.81
CA ASP A 243 14.93 -47.12 -39.84
C ASP A 243 15.12 -48.58 -39.36
N TYR A 244 14.11 -49.12 -38.66
CA TYR A 244 13.85 -50.53 -38.23
C TYR A 244 14.35 -50.90 -36.81
N LEU A 245 13.50 -50.99 -35.76
CA LEU A 245 12.42 -51.95 -35.41
C LEU A 245 12.90 -53.23 -34.65
N TYR A 246 12.41 -53.36 -33.41
CA TYR A 246 12.05 -54.52 -32.57
C TYR A 246 13.06 -55.61 -32.09
N ASP A 247 13.10 -55.71 -30.75
CA ASP A 247 12.93 -56.84 -29.81
C ASP A 247 13.72 -58.18 -29.87
N GLU A 248 14.04 -58.58 -28.63
CA GLU A 248 14.10 -59.91 -27.99
C GLU A 248 15.33 -60.83 -28.09
N ASP A 249 15.63 -61.36 -26.90
CA ASP A 249 16.43 -62.54 -26.50
C ASP A 249 17.96 -62.48 -26.72
N GLY A 250 18.84 -62.83 -25.79
CA GLY A 250 18.75 -63.70 -24.61
C GLY A 250 19.97 -64.64 -24.62
N MET A 251 20.66 -64.76 -23.47
CA MET A 251 21.78 -65.68 -23.16
C MET A 251 23.13 -65.31 -23.82
N ASP A 252 24.25 -65.21 -23.09
CA ASP A 252 24.82 -66.10 -22.06
C ASP A 252 25.68 -65.29 -21.06
#